data_AF-A0A932M8Q7-F1
#
_entry.id   AF-A0A932M8Q7-F1
#
_cell.length_a   1.000
_cell.length_b   1.000
_cell.length_c   1.000
_cell.angle_alpha   90.00
_cell.angle_beta   90.00
_cell.angle_gamma   90.00
#
_symmetry.space_group_name_H-M   'P 1'
#
loop_
_entity.id
_entity.type
_entity.pdbx_description
1 polymer ?
#
loop_
_entity_poly.entity_id
_entity_poly.type
_entity_poly.pdbx_seq_one_letter_code
_entity_poly.pdbx_strand_id
1 'polypeptide(L)' 'MDTWTFGWTVALIGMGGTMLVLWLLSVLILLLKMAFPYKAKAEDSASAKR' A
#
# COMPACT_ATOMS: atom_id res chain seq x y z
N MET A 1 2.69 29.87 -10.21
CA MET A 1 1.70 28.82 -9.85
C MET A 1 1.08 29.25 -8.55
N ASP A 2 -0.21 29.56 -8.57
CA ASP A 2 -0.94 30.01 -7.40
C ASP A 2 -0.79 28.96 -6.28
N THR A 3 -0.30 29.39 -5.12
CA THR A 3 -0.01 28.55 -3.95
C THR A 3 -1.20 27.70 -3.51
N TRP A 4 -2.40 28.14 -3.88
CA TRP A 4 -3.64 27.43 -3.65
C TRP A 4 -3.77 26.13 -4.46
N THR A 5 -3.43 26.15 -5.75
CA THR A 5 -3.42 24.95 -6.62
C THR A 5 -2.34 23.96 -6.20
N PHE A 6 -1.21 24.48 -5.70
CA PHE A 6 -0.14 23.66 -5.15
C PHE A 6 -0.60 22.93 -3.88
N GLY A 7 -1.25 23.63 -2.95
CA GLY A 7 -1.80 23.03 -1.73
C GLY A 7 -2.82 21.92 -2.01
N TRP A 8 -3.72 22.14 -2.99
CA TRP A 8 -4.68 21.12 -3.42
C TRP A 8 -3.99 19.88 -4.02
N THR A 9 -2.97 20.09 -4.83
CA THR A 9 -2.20 18.99 -5.45
C THR A 9 -1.52 18.14 -4.37
N VAL A 10 -0.86 18.77 -3.39
CA VAL A 10 -0.19 18.04 -2.31
C VAL A 10 -1.19 17.40 -1.35
N ALA A 11 -2.36 18.01 -1.11
CA ALA A 11 -3.41 17.39 -0.30
C ALA A 11 -4.03 16.16 -0.99
N LEU A 12 -4.34 16.27 -2.29
CA LEU A 12 -4.90 15.18 -3.08
C LEU A 12 -3.90 14.03 -3.26
N ILE A 13 -2.63 14.36 -3.53
CA ILE A 13 -1.53 13.40 -3.61
C ILE A 13 -1.18 12.85 -2.23
N GLY A 14 -1.31 13.61 -1.15
CA GLY A 14 -1.02 13.13 0.20
C GLY A 14 -2.06 12.11 0.67
N MET A 15 -3.34 12.44 0.55
CA MET A 15 -4.44 11.54 0.91
C MET A 15 -4.58 10.38 -0.09
N GLY A 16 -4.57 10.68 -1.39
CA GLY A 16 -4.68 9.67 -2.45
C GLY A 16 -3.43 8.80 -2.55
N GLY A 17 -2.25 9.38 -2.39
CA GLY A 17 -0.98 8.67 -2.44
C GLY A 17 -0.80 7.68 -1.30
N THR A 18 -1.35 7.96 -0.11
CA THR A 18 -1.32 6.99 1.00
C THR A 18 -2.15 5.74 0.66
N MET A 19 -3.37 5.91 0.16
CA MET A 19 -4.21 4.79 -0.30
C MET A 19 -3.56 4.00 -1.45
N LEU A 20 -2.93 4.71 -2.38
CA LEU A 20 -2.27 4.11 -3.54
C LEU A 20 -1.02 3.32 -3.13
N VAL A 21 -0.23 3.81 -2.16
CA VAL A 21 0.94 3.11 -1.61
C VAL A 21 0.53 1.83 -0.88
N LEU A 22 -0.52 1.87 -0.05
CA LEU A 22 -1.01 0.69 0.64
C LEU A 22 -1.51 -0.38 -0.35
N TRP A 23 -2.22 0.06 -1.40
CA TRP A 23 -2.65 -0.84 -2.47
C TRP A 23 -1.47 -1.45 -3.23
N LEU A 24 -0.47 -0.62 -3.58
CA LEU A 24 0.73 -1.06 -4.28
C LEU A 24 1.54 -2.08 -3.46
N LEU A 25 1.71 -1.84 -2.16
CA LEU A 25 2.37 -2.77 -1.24
C LEU A 25 1.62 -4.10 -1.16
N SER A 26 0.29 -4.07 -1.10
CA SER A 26 -0.53 -5.29 -1.11
C SER A 26 -0.35 -6.10 -2.38
N VAL A 27 -0.36 -5.43 -3.54
CA VAL A 27 -0.08 -6.04 -4.84
C VAL A 27 1.35 -6.60 -4.89
N LEU A 28 2.33 -5.88 -4.36
CA LEU A 28 3.73 -6.31 -4.30
C LEU A 28 3.89 -7.61 -3.50
N ILE A 29 3.19 -7.75 -2.36
CA ILE A 29 3.20 -8.96 -1.53
C ILE A 29 2.56 -10.14 -2.27
N LEU A 30 1.45 -9.91 -3.00
CA LEU A 30 0.82 -10.93 -3.84
C LEU A 30 1.73 -11.40 -4.98
N LEU A 31 2.40 -10.45 -5.64
CA LEU A 31 3.36 -10.73 -6.70
C LEU A 31 4.56 -11.51 -6.16
N LEU A 32 5.04 -11.15 -4.97
CA LEU A 32 6.12 -11.89 -4.30
C LEU A 32 5.68 -13.31 -3.90
N LYS A 33 4.44 -13.51 -3.42
CA LYS A 33 3.87 -14.85 -3.18
C LYS A 33 3.75 -15.69 -4.46
N MET A 34 3.53 -15.04 -5.60
CA MET A 34 3.40 -15.74 -6.89
C MET A 34 4.77 -16.05 -7.50
N ALA A 35 5.72 -15.11 -7.45
CA ALA A 35 7.08 -15.30 -7.94
C ALA A 35 7.92 -16.22 -7.03
N PHE A 36 7.71 -16.13 -5.71
CA PHE A 36 8.26 -17.04 -4.71
C PHE A 36 7.09 -17.74 -4.01
N PRO A 37 6.72 -18.97 -4.43
CA PRO A 37 5.75 -19.79 -3.72
C PRO A 37 6.36 -20.24 -2.38
N TYR A 38 6.41 -19.32 -1.43
CA TYR A 38 6.79 -19.60 -0.05
C TYR A 38 5.73 -20.55 0.49
N LYS A 39 6.11 -21.80 0.75
CA LYS A 39 5.27 -22.79 1.43
C LYS A 39 5.06 -22.30 2.87
N ALA A 40 4.11 -21.38 3.07
CA ALA A 40 3.68 -20.91 4.37
C ALA A 40 2.94 -22.03 5.11
N LYS A 41 3.71 -22.98 5.65
CA LYS A 41 3.35 -23.70 6.87
C LYS A 41 3.83 -22.79 8.00
N ALA A 42 2.88 -22.28 8.76
CA ALA A 42 3.02 -21.32 9.85
C ALA A 42 2.81 -19.86 9.45
N GLU A 43 2.05 -19.19 10.32
CA GLU A 43 2.04 -17.74 10.52
C GLU A 43 1.03 -16.90 9.72
N ASP A 44 -0.19 -17.45 9.57
CA ASP A 44 -1.44 -16.68 9.42
C ASP A 44 -1.90 -16.04 10.77
N SER A 45 -0.98 -15.78 11.71
CA SER A 45 -1.29 -15.43 13.11
C SER A 45 -0.92 -14.01 13.53
N ALA A 46 -0.63 -13.09 12.59
CA ALA A 46 -0.20 -11.73 12.96
C ALA A 46 -1.10 -10.57 12.46
N SER A 47 -2.22 -10.82 11.78
CA SER A 47 -3.09 -9.72 11.30
C SER A 47 -4.59 -10.01 11.32
N ALA A 48 -5.05 -10.78 12.31
CA ALA A 48 -6.49 -10.97 12.61
C ALA A 48 -6.82 -10.74 14.08
N LYS A 49 -6.01 -9.94 14.79
CA LYS A 49 -6.36 -9.42 16.12
C LYS A 49 -5.72 -8.05 16.33
N ARG A 50 -6.41 -7.01 15.91
CA ARG A 50 -6.57 -5.74 16.63
C ARG A 50 -7.62 -4.89 15.93
#